data_AF-A0A847B6G3-F1
#
_entry.id   AF-A0A847B6G3-F1
#
_cell.length_a   1.000
_cell.length_b   1.000
_cell.length_c   1.000
_cell.angle_alpha   90.00
_cell.angle_beta   90.00
_cell.angle_gamma   90.00
#
_symmetry.space_group_name_H-M   'P 1'
#
loop_
_entity.id
_entity.type
_entity.pdbx_description
1 polymer ?
#
loop_
_entity_poly.entity_id
_entity_poly.type
_entity_poly.pdbx_seq_one_letter_code
_entity_poly.pdbx_strand_id
1 'polypeptide(L)'
;MKKKKKMNPQTKENLKNIFGSLYSNQRAIDGARHNRWWVALIMFVFSVLLPVIPITVNASQLHGTTFFSSGLKGFDTTITDFAITSKDEGIALTINDKNRLEDVDNKWKETYQYYDSDNRGIQYNYLNENSGQYDLLVYFINPLLDGASFNNTVNEILAKRYVLESATLYVAPTESEDSIETPALYRPTTLIFGSNNVILSVYQPNSIDLYGTVNGDYLHTEPGTILQNFAIIDGNIADINKSADVSVASQKWLSFFDETFVTFKNNQMLFNSLLALGIYIVLGAFMGLMIFLLTRGKKNIFRIYTFGDCEKIVSWAMVSPAILSLILGFIFKDYAMMFFIILIGLRVMWLSMKQLQPVRR
;
A
#
# COMPACT_ATOMS: atom_id res chain seq x y z
N MET A 1 -4.73 16.39 52.79
CA MET A 1 -4.16 15.24 52.04
C MET A 1 -5.27 14.29 51.60
N LYS A 2 -5.60 14.23 50.29
CA LYS A 2 -6.56 13.24 49.76
C LYS A 2 -5.94 11.84 49.86
N LYS A 3 -6.50 10.95 50.69
CA LYS A 3 -6.09 9.53 50.75
C LYS A 3 -6.22 8.93 49.35
N LYS A 4 -5.09 8.53 48.73
CA LYS A 4 -5.10 7.72 47.50
C LYS A 4 -5.96 6.49 47.78
N LYS A 5 -7.09 6.36 47.06
CA LYS A 5 -8.01 5.22 47.16
C LYS A 5 -7.19 3.95 46.86
N LYS A 6 -6.89 3.15 47.89
CA LYS A 6 -6.12 1.90 47.74
C LYS A 6 -6.90 1.02 46.78
N MET A 7 -6.22 0.58 45.72
CA MET A 7 -6.79 -0.29 44.68
C MET A 7 -7.34 -1.56 45.33
N ASN A 8 -8.54 -1.99 44.92
CA ASN A 8 -9.20 -3.18 45.46
C ASN A 8 -8.25 -4.40 45.35
N PRO A 9 -8.07 -5.21 46.42
CA PRO A 9 -7.18 -6.39 46.41
C PRO A 9 -7.43 -7.35 45.23
N GLN A 10 -8.69 -7.55 44.83
CA GLN A 10 -9.02 -8.36 43.64
C GLN A 10 -8.49 -7.74 42.35
N THR A 11 -8.59 -6.41 42.20
CA THR A 11 -8.06 -5.69 41.04
C THR A 11 -6.53 -5.77 40.98
N LYS A 12 -5.87 -5.74 42.16
CA LYS A 12 -4.41 -5.89 42.27
C LYS A 12 -3.93 -7.28 41.89
N GLU A 13 -4.66 -8.32 42.29
CA GLU A 13 -4.38 -9.70 41.93
C GLU A 13 -4.61 -9.95 40.43
N ASN A 14 -5.70 -9.42 39.87
CA ASN A 14 -5.98 -9.50 38.43
C ASN A 14 -4.88 -8.81 37.61
N LEU A 15 -4.44 -7.62 37.99
CA LEU A 15 -3.31 -6.93 37.35
C LEU A 15 -2.02 -7.75 37.44
N LYS A 16 -1.72 -8.33 38.61
CA LYS A 16 -0.55 -9.20 38.78
C LYS A 16 -0.60 -10.43 37.88
N ASN A 17 -1.79 -11.00 37.68
CA ASN A 17 -2.00 -12.15 36.80
C ASN A 17 -1.90 -11.77 35.32
N ILE A 18 -2.41 -10.58 34.92
CA ILE A 18 -2.28 -10.02 33.56
C ILE A 18 -0.82 -9.78 33.20
N PHE A 19 -0.07 -9.03 34.01
CA PHE A 19 1.36 -8.82 33.75
C PHE A 19 2.18 -10.10 33.96
N GLY A 20 1.70 -11.00 34.81
CA GLY A 20 2.30 -12.31 35.03
C GLY A 20 2.15 -13.27 33.85
N SER A 21 1.05 -13.18 33.09
CA SER A 21 0.84 -14.00 31.87
C SER A 21 1.77 -13.59 30.74
N LEU A 22 2.40 -12.41 30.81
CA LEU A 22 3.38 -11.94 29.83
C LEU A 22 4.62 -12.82 29.76
N TYR A 23 5.05 -13.38 30.88
CA TYR A 23 6.28 -14.18 30.97
C TYR A 23 6.07 -15.61 31.47
N SER A 24 4.94 -15.91 32.12
CA SER A 24 4.65 -17.26 32.65
C SER A 24 3.39 -17.85 32.05
N ASN A 25 3.52 -19.02 31.42
CA ASN A 25 2.37 -19.79 30.93
C ASN A 25 1.47 -20.24 32.09
N GLN A 26 2.02 -20.44 33.31
CA GLN A 26 1.26 -20.95 34.45
C GLN A 26 0.23 -19.90 34.91
N ARG A 27 0.62 -18.64 34.88
CA ARG A 27 -0.27 -17.53 35.21
C ARG A 27 -1.33 -17.27 34.15
N ALA A 28 -1.08 -17.67 32.90
CA ALA A 28 -2.11 -17.65 31.87
C ALA A 28 -3.20 -18.70 32.15
N ILE A 29 -2.79 -19.90 32.58
CA ILE A 29 -3.73 -20.96 33.00
C ILE A 29 -4.47 -20.56 34.28
N ASP A 30 -3.75 -20.09 35.30
CA ASP A 30 -4.36 -19.67 36.57
C ASP A 30 -5.30 -18.48 36.37
N GLY A 31 -4.90 -17.52 35.53
CA GLY A 31 -5.72 -16.37 35.14
C GLY A 31 -6.99 -16.78 34.39
N ALA A 32 -6.91 -17.75 33.49
CA ALA A 32 -8.06 -18.27 32.76
C ALA A 32 -9.04 -19.05 33.65
N ARG A 33 -8.54 -19.73 34.70
CA ARG A 33 -9.36 -20.54 35.62
C ARG A 33 -10.06 -19.73 36.70
N HIS A 34 -9.39 -18.72 37.26
CA HIS A 34 -9.89 -17.99 38.43
C HIS A 34 -10.63 -16.69 38.05
N ASN A 35 -10.41 -16.16 36.85
CA ASN A 35 -11.08 -14.94 36.40
C ASN A 35 -12.35 -15.22 35.61
N ARG A 36 -13.25 -14.23 35.62
CA ARG A 36 -14.51 -14.27 34.87
C ARG A 36 -14.25 -14.29 33.36
N TRP A 37 -15.13 -14.96 32.61
CA TRP A 37 -15.01 -15.17 31.17
C TRP A 37 -14.85 -13.86 30.36
N TRP A 38 -15.48 -12.77 30.80
CA TRP A 38 -15.38 -11.47 30.13
C TRP A 38 -13.98 -10.86 30.21
N VAL A 39 -13.17 -11.22 31.21
CA VAL A 39 -11.76 -10.77 31.28
C VAL A 39 -10.95 -11.43 30.17
N ALA A 40 -11.20 -12.70 29.90
CA ALA A 40 -10.58 -13.39 28.77
C ALA A 40 -11.01 -12.76 27.43
N LEU A 41 -12.28 -12.37 27.28
CA LEU A 41 -12.75 -11.67 26.09
C LEU A 41 -12.01 -10.32 25.89
N ILE A 42 -11.83 -9.53 26.94
CA ILE A 42 -11.06 -8.28 26.85
C ILE A 42 -9.62 -8.55 26.44
N MET A 43 -8.98 -9.57 27.03
CA MET A 43 -7.61 -9.96 26.69
C MET A 43 -7.50 -10.41 25.22
N PHE A 44 -8.48 -11.17 24.73
CA PHE A 44 -8.56 -11.58 23.33
C PHE A 44 -8.66 -10.38 22.39
N VAL A 45 -9.63 -9.48 22.62
CA VAL A 45 -9.82 -8.29 21.79
C VAL A 45 -8.55 -7.42 21.80
N PHE A 46 -7.98 -7.20 22.98
CA PHE A 46 -6.74 -6.43 23.11
C PHE A 46 -5.57 -7.09 22.36
N SER A 47 -5.42 -8.41 22.47
CA SER A 47 -4.38 -9.18 21.79
C SER A 47 -4.49 -9.17 20.27
N VAL A 48 -5.69 -9.10 19.74
CA VAL A 48 -5.93 -9.05 18.29
C VAL A 48 -5.73 -7.63 17.75
N LEU A 49 -6.06 -6.60 18.53
CA LEU A 49 -5.93 -5.21 18.10
C LEU A 49 -4.49 -4.70 18.13
N LEU A 50 -3.71 -5.04 19.16
CA LEU A 50 -2.34 -4.51 19.30
C LEU A 50 -1.44 -4.76 18.07
N PRO A 51 -1.38 -5.97 17.49
CA PRO A 51 -0.48 -6.23 16.37
C PRO A 51 -0.94 -5.59 15.06
N VAL A 52 -2.20 -5.14 14.98
CA VAL A 52 -2.74 -4.44 13.80
C VAL A 52 -2.22 -3.00 13.75
N ILE A 53 -1.94 -2.38 14.90
CA ILE A 53 -1.46 -0.99 14.99
C ILE A 53 -0.25 -0.72 14.07
N PRO A 54 0.87 -1.47 14.15
CA PRO A 54 2.01 -1.21 13.28
C PRO A 54 1.68 -1.40 11.80
N ILE A 55 0.79 -2.35 11.46
CA ILE A 55 0.33 -2.57 10.08
C ILE A 55 -0.40 -1.33 9.57
N THR A 56 -1.34 -0.79 10.35
CA THR A 56 -2.08 0.42 10.01
C THR A 56 -1.17 1.64 9.92
N VAL A 57 -0.27 1.84 10.89
CA VAL A 57 0.66 2.98 10.88
C VAL A 57 1.58 2.91 9.67
N ASN A 58 2.16 1.75 9.38
CA ASN A 58 3.04 1.57 8.23
C ASN A 58 2.31 1.85 6.91
N ALA A 59 1.06 1.38 6.76
CA ALA A 59 0.24 1.67 5.58
C ALA A 59 -0.14 3.16 5.47
N SER A 60 -0.37 3.86 6.59
CA SER A 60 -0.74 5.27 6.60
C SER A 60 0.40 6.22 6.17
N GLN A 61 1.65 5.78 6.37
CA GLN A 61 2.87 6.51 6.01
C GLN A 61 3.24 6.37 4.53
N LEU A 62 2.48 5.61 3.74
CA LEU A 62 2.71 5.52 2.29
C LEU A 62 2.25 6.81 1.62
N HIS A 63 3.04 7.28 0.67
CA HIS A 63 2.78 8.44 -0.18
C HIS A 63 2.80 8.00 -1.65
N GLY A 64 2.07 8.68 -2.52
CA GLY A 64 2.21 8.43 -3.96
C GLY A 64 3.65 8.70 -4.40
N THR A 65 4.27 9.68 -3.77
CA THR A 65 5.64 10.10 -4.06
C THR A 65 6.73 9.21 -3.46
N THR A 66 6.42 8.35 -2.49
CA THR A 66 7.41 7.39 -1.96
C THR A 66 7.88 6.37 -2.99
N PHE A 67 7.15 6.17 -4.10
CA PHE A 67 7.59 5.31 -5.21
C PHE A 67 8.63 5.98 -6.12
N PHE A 68 8.99 7.23 -5.85
CA PHE A 68 9.76 8.08 -6.75
C PHE A 68 11.13 8.50 -6.21
N SER A 69 11.36 8.45 -4.91
CA SER A 69 12.51 9.10 -4.24
C SER A 69 13.92 8.62 -4.64
N SER A 70 14.06 7.54 -5.42
CA SER A 70 15.37 7.01 -5.84
C SER A 70 15.48 6.62 -7.32
N GLY A 71 14.42 6.77 -8.13
CA GLY A 71 14.38 6.31 -9.54
C GLY A 71 14.13 7.39 -10.60
N LEU A 72 13.80 8.63 -10.19
CA LEU A 72 13.33 9.69 -11.07
C LEU A 72 14.43 10.50 -11.80
N LYS A 73 15.52 9.88 -12.28
CA LYS A 73 16.52 10.67 -13.04
C LYS A 73 15.84 11.33 -14.25
N GLY A 74 15.70 12.66 -14.21
CA GLY A 74 15.09 13.46 -15.28
C GLY A 74 13.58 13.70 -15.16
N PHE A 75 12.85 13.02 -14.27
CA PHE A 75 11.39 13.17 -14.21
C PHE A 75 10.96 14.59 -13.86
N ASP A 76 11.62 15.24 -12.90
CA ASP A 76 11.35 16.62 -12.50
C ASP A 76 11.39 17.57 -13.71
N THR A 77 12.38 17.38 -14.58
CA THR A 77 12.53 18.13 -15.83
C THR A 77 11.40 17.81 -16.80
N THR A 78 11.13 16.52 -17.07
CA THR A 78 10.10 16.11 -18.05
C THR A 78 8.69 16.52 -17.65
N ILE A 79 8.33 16.43 -16.37
CA ILE A 79 6.98 16.79 -15.90
C ILE A 79 6.79 18.31 -15.84
N THR A 80 7.89 19.04 -15.60
CA THR A 80 7.89 20.51 -15.69
C THR A 80 7.73 20.95 -17.13
N ASP A 81 8.46 20.32 -18.07
CA ASP A 81 8.32 20.57 -19.52
C ASP A 81 6.89 20.35 -20.01
N PHE A 82 6.27 19.26 -19.57
CA PHE A 82 4.86 18.98 -19.88
C PHE A 82 3.94 20.10 -19.38
N ALA A 83 4.16 20.61 -18.16
CA ALA A 83 3.34 21.69 -17.63
C ALA A 83 3.54 23.02 -18.37
N ILE A 84 4.77 23.32 -18.78
CA ILE A 84 5.10 24.50 -19.60
C ILE A 84 4.44 24.37 -20.97
N THR A 85 4.63 23.24 -21.66
CA THR A 85 4.02 22.96 -22.97
C THR A 85 2.50 23.05 -22.90
N SER A 86 1.89 22.45 -21.87
CA SER A 86 0.44 22.56 -21.66
C SER A 86 -0.01 24.02 -21.52
N LYS A 87 0.78 24.85 -20.83
CA LYS A 87 0.47 26.27 -20.66
C LYS A 87 0.59 27.06 -21.96
N ASP A 88 1.65 26.82 -22.73
CA ASP A 88 1.93 27.49 -23.99
C ASP A 88 0.91 27.11 -25.08
N GLU A 89 0.48 25.84 -25.10
CA GLU A 89 -0.56 25.33 -26.01
C GLU A 89 -1.99 25.64 -25.53
N GLY A 90 -2.15 26.21 -24.33
CA GLY A 90 -3.45 26.56 -23.75
C GLY A 90 -4.29 25.36 -23.31
N ILE A 91 -3.65 24.23 -23.01
CA ILE A 91 -4.27 22.99 -22.58
C ILE A 91 -4.62 23.09 -21.09
N ALA A 92 -5.90 23.29 -20.80
CA ALA A 92 -6.41 23.46 -19.45
C ALA A 92 -7.14 22.21 -18.94
N LEU A 93 -6.36 21.21 -18.51
CA LEU A 93 -6.91 20.07 -17.77
C LEU A 93 -7.31 20.52 -16.36
N THR A 94 -8.61 20.48 -16.06
CA THR A 94 -9.19 21.05 -14.84
C THR A 94 -10.02 20.02 -14.09
N ILE A 95 -9.93 20.02 -12.77
CA ILE A 95 -10.76 19.18 -11.91
C ILE A 95 -12.07 19.90 -11.61
N ASN A 96 -13.19 19.32 -12.02
CA ASN A 96 -14.51 19.91 -11.81
C ASN A 96 -15.04 19.68 -10.38
N ASP A 97 -16.19 20.28 -10.06
CA ASP A 97 -16.89 20.12 -8.77
C ASP A 97 -17.34 18.68 -8.45
N LYS A 98 -17.28 17.78 -9.44
CA LYS A 98 -17.59 16.35 -9.29
C LYS A 98 -16.34 15.50 -9.11
N ASN A 99 -15.18 16.11 -8.86
CA ASN A 99 -13.88 15.45 -8.74
C ASN A 99 -13.55 14.61 -9.97
N ARG A 100 -13.75 15.20 -11.16
CA ARG A 100 -13.39 14.61 -12.44
C ARG A 100 -12.48 15.55 -13.21
N LEU A 101 -11.50 14.98 -13.89
CA LEU A 101 -10.66 15.72 -14.80
C LEU A 101 -11.39 15.92 -16.12
N GLU A 102 -11.46 17.18 -16.54
CA GLU A 102 -12.05 17.62 -17.79
C GLU A 102 -11.03 18.43 -18.58
N ASP A 103 -11.02 18.22 -19.89
CA ASP A 103 -10.27 19.05 -20.83
C ASP A 103 -11.13 20.25 -21.20
N VAL A 104 -10.76 21.43 -20.70
CA VAL A 104 -11.51 22.66 -20.96
C VAL A 104 -11.36 23.03 -22.44
N ASP A 105 -12.48 23.37 -23.07
CA ASP A 105 -12.58 23.72 -24.49
C ASP A 105 -12.13 22.61 -25.47
N ASN A 106 -11.96 21.37 -25.00
CA ASN A 106 -11.43 20.24 -25.79
C ASN A 106 -10.04 20.50 -26.41
N LYS A 107 -9.22 21.37 -25.80
CA LYS A 107 -7.92 21.78 -26.33
C LYS A 107 -6.94 20.62 -26.44
N TRP A 108 -6.94 19.67 -25.50
CA TRP A 108 -6.13 18.46 -25.60
C TRP A 108 -6.40 17.71 -26.91
N LYS A 109 -7.68 17.56 -27.27
CA LYS A 109 -8.10 16.87 -28.50
C LYS A 109 -7.76 17.65 -29.76
N GLU A 110 -7.83 18.98 -29.72
CA GLU A 110 -7.47 19.83 -30.85
C GLU A 110 -5.96 19.80 -31.12
N THR A 111 -5.15 19.87 -30.07
CA THR A 111 -3.69 19.89 -30.16
C THR A 111 -3.13 18.52 -30.50
N TYR A 112 -3.60 17.48 -29.81
CA TYR A 112 -3.21 16.10 -30.05
C TYR A 112 -4.30 15.41 -30.87
N GLN A 113 -4.25 15.63 -32.20
CA GLN A 113 -5.19 15.01 -33.13
C GLN A 113 -5.10 13.48 -33.02
N TYR A 114 -6.18 12.86 -32.58
CA TYR A 114 -6.33 11.42 -32.37
C TYR A 114 -5.65 10.60 -33.48
N TYR A 115 -4.64 9.82 -33.09
CA TYR A 115 -3.72 9.16 -34.02
C TYR A 115 -4.20 7.79 -34.52
N ASP A 116 -4.20 7.66 -35.86
CA ASP A 116 -4.51 6.50 -36.72
C ASP A 116 -5.86 5.82 -36.44
N SER A 117 -6.39 5.11 -37.43
CA SER A 117 -7.58 4.24 -37.46
C SER A 117 -7.76 3.30 -36.24
N ASP A 118 -6.74 3.21 -35.38
CA ASP A 118 -6.61 2.33 -34.24
C ASP A 118 -6.55 3.05 -32.87
N ASN A 119 -6.61 4.39 -32.83
CA ASN A 119 -6.63 5.20 -31.59
C ASN A 119 -5.34 5.10 -30.72
N ARG A 120 -4.16 4.99 -31.35
CA ARG A 120 -2.92 4.45 -30.73
C ARG A 120 -1.68 5.35 -30.70
N GLY A 121 -1.73 6.60 -31.15
CA GLY A 121 -0.52 7.44 -31.13
C GLY A 121 -0.19 8.03 -29.77
N ILE A 122 1.08 8.38 -29.63
CA ILE A 122 1.63 9.09 -28.48
C ILE A 122 1.05 10.51 -28.50
N GLN A 123 0.30 10.91 -27.46
CA GLN A 123 -0.34 12.23 -27.43
C GLN A 123 0.68 13.32 -27.10
N TYR A 124 1.26 13.29 -25.89
CA TYR A 124 2.43 14.09 -25.55
C TYR A 124 3.65 13.20 -25.28
N ASN A 125 4.82 13.69 -25.67
CA ASN A 125 6.09 13.03 -25.39
C ASN A 125 7.20 14.04 -25.08
N TYR A 126 8.08 13.62 -24.18
CA TYR A 126 9.37 14.25 -24.01
C TYR A 126 10.44 13.32 -24.59
N LEU A 127 11.11 13.78 -25.64
CA LEU A 127 12.21 13.07 -26.30
C LEU A 127 13.54 13.59 -25.76
N ASN A 128 14.38 12.70 -25.26
CA ASN A 128 15.73 13.03 -24.87
C ASN A 128 16.62 13.13 -26.12
N GLU A 129 17.02 14.34 -26.48
CA GLU A 129 17.82 14.59 -27.68
C GLU A 129 19.17 13.85 -27.69
N ASN A 130 19.73 13.56 -26.51
CA ASN A 130 21.04 12.90 -26.40
C ASN A 130 20.96 11.39 -26.64
N SER A 131 19.88 10.73 -26.19
CA SER A 131 19.70 9.29 -26.32
C SER A 131 18.73 8.89 -27.44
N GLY A 132 17.93 9.83 -27.96
CA GLY A 132 16.86 9.54 -28.90
C GLY A 132 15.71 8.71 -28.30
N GLN A 133 15.64 8.64 -26.97
CA GLN A 133 14.65 7.86 -26.22
C GLN A 133 13.51 8.76 -25.69
N TYR A 134 12.33 8.18 -25.51
CA TYR A 134 11.26 8.84 -24.77
C TYR A 134 11.51 8.72 -23.27
N ASP A 135 11.55 9.84 -22.55
CA ASP A 135 11.68 9.83 -21.09
C ASP A 135 10.30 9.86 -20.41
N LEU A 136 9.35 10.61 -20.99
CA LEU A 136 7.98 10.76 -20.50
C LEU A 136 6.98 10.68 -21.67
N LEU A 137 5.93 9.89 -21.50
CA LEU A 137 4.74 9.89 -22.34
C LEU A 137 3.52 10.28 -21.51
N VAL A 138 2.69 11.19 -22.02
CA VAL A 138 1.45 11.60 -21.36
C VAL A 138 0.26 11.30 -22.26
N TYR A 139 -0.77 10.70 -21.67
CA TYR A 139 -2.03 10.37 -22.31
C TYR A 139 -3.21 10.90 -21.51
N PHE A 140 -4.25 11.32 -22.20
CA PHE A 140 -5.57 11.62 -21.67
C PHE A 140 -6.59 10.71 -22.36
N ILE A 141 -7.36 9.98 -21.55
CA ILE A 141 -8.38 9.02 -22.00
C ILE A 141 -9.70 9.47 -21.41
N ASN A 142 -10.68 9.73 -22.27
CA ASN A 142 -12.03 10.05 -21.82
C ASN A 142 -12.99 8.97 -22.33
N PRO A 143 -13.37 7.98 -21.49
CA PRO A 143 -14.20 6.87 -21.93
C PRO A 143 -15.59 7.29 -22.44
N LEU A 144 -16.09 8.48 -22.03
CA LEU A 144 -17.35 9.03 -22.55
C LEU A 144 -17.21 9.56 -23.98
N LEU A 145 -16.00 9.96 -24.38
CA LEU A 145 -15.70 10.46 -25.72
C LEU A 145 -15.13 9.36 -26.64
N ASP A 146 -14.42 8.37 -26.07
CA ASP A 146 -13.62 7.42 -26.82
C ASP A 146 -14.35 6.10 -27.15
N GLY A 147 -15.49 5.82 -26.49
CA GLY A 147 -16.30 4.62 -26.73
C GLY A 147 -15.61 3.28 -26.38
N ALA A 148 -14.36 3.32 -25.91
CA ALA A 148 -13.55 2.17 -25.53
C ALA A 148 -13.50 1.99 -24.00
N SER A 149 -13.26 0.74 -23.56
CA SER A 149 -13.02 0.44 -22.15
C SER A 149 -11.71 1.08 -21.70
N PHE A 150 -11.76 2.01 -20.74
CA PHE A 150 -10.59 2.67 -20.15
C PHE A 150 -9.47 1.67 -19.79
N ASN A 151 -9.83 0.55 -19.16
CA ASN A 151 -8.86 -0.46 -18.74
C ASN A 151 -8.17 -1.15 -19.93
N ASN A 152 -8.86 -1.36 -21.04
CA ASN A 152 -8.27 -1.98 -22.23
C ASN A 152 -7.24 -1.04 -22.85
N THR A 153 -7.61 0.24 -23.02
CA THR A 153 -6.72 1.27 -23.57
C THR A 153 -5.49 1.47 -22.69
N VAL A 154 -5.66 1.52 -21.36
CA VAL A 154 -4.53 1.59 -20.42
C VAL A 154 -3.60 0.39 -20.54
N ASN A 155 -4.15 -0.83 -20.58
CA ASN A 155 -3.35 -2.04 -20.70
C ASN A 155 -2.56 -2.08 -22.01
N GLU A 156 -3.16 -1.63 -23.11
CA GLU A 156 -2.48 -1.52 -24.41
C GLU A 156 -1.34 -0.49 -24.37
N ILE A 157 -1.58 0.69 -23.78
CA ILE A 157 -0.55 1.73 -23.63
C ILE A 157 0.63 1.21 -22.80
N LEU A 158 0.35 0.62 -21.63
CA LEU A 158 1.38 0.09 -20.73
C LEU A 158 2.05 -1.18 -21.27
N ALA A 159 1.44 -1.85 -22.25
CA ALA A 159 2.04 -2.99 -22.93
C ALA A 159 3.12 -2.59 -23.93
N LYS A 160 3.06 -1.38 -24.50
CA LYS A 160 4.01 -0.87 -25.50
C LYS A 160 5.46 -0.94 -25.00
N ARG A 161 6.38 -1.17 -25.94
CA ARG A 161 7.82 -1.29 -25.72
C ARG A 161 8.54 -0.57 -26.84
N TYR A 162 9.71 -0.03 -26.53
CA TYR A 162 10.53 0.76 -27.44
C TYR A 162 11.94 0.17 -27.51
N VAL A 163 12.63 0.41 -28.62
CA VAL A 163 14.01 -0.06 -28.83
C VAL A 163 15.00 0.92 -28.22
N LEU A 164 15.95 0.45 -27.43
CA LEU A 164 16.82 1.27 -26.58
C LEU A 164 17.57 2.41 -27.29
N GLU A 165 17.82 2.31 -28.59
CA GLU A 165 18.52 3.35 -29.36
C GLU A 165 17.57 4.13 -30.29
N SER A 166 16.26 4.05 -30.09
CA SER A 166 15.30 4.79 -30.89
C SER A 166 13.96 5.05 -30.20
N ALA A 167 13.29 6.11 -30.61
CA ALA A 167 11.89 6.38 -30.32
C ALA A 167 10.92 5.45 -31.08
N THR A 168 11.41 4.42 -31.78
CA THR A 168 10.53 3.55 -32.58
C THR A 168 9.82 2.51 -31.71
N LEU A 169 8.52 2.38 -31.94
CA LEU A 169 7.66 1.37 -31.30
C LEU A 169 8.06 -0.02 -31.78
N TYR A 170 8.27 -0.95 -30.84
CA TYR A 170 8.48 -2.35 -31.18
C TYR A 170 7.15 -3.04 -31.52
N VAL A 171 7.05 -3.59 -32.73
CA VAL A 171 5.96 -4.49 -33.15
C VAL A 171 6.49 -5.93 -33.09
N ALA A 172 5.68 -6.85 -32.55
CA ALA A 172 6.07 -8.22 -32.23
C ALA A 172 6.88 -8.92 -33.34
N PRO A 173 7.81 -9.82 -32.99
CA PRO A 173 8.58 -10.54 -33.98
C PRO A 173 7.63 -11.50 -34.70
N THR A 174 7.47 -11.34 -36.01
CA THR A 174 7.01 -12.44 -36.85
C THR A 174 8.05 -13.55 -36.74
N GLU A 175 7.62 -14.78 -36.50
CA GLU A 175 8.51 -15.95 -36.41
C GLU A 175 9.37 -16.06 -37.67
N SER A 176 10.62 -15.63 -37.59
CA SER A 176 11.67 -16.08 -38.49
C SER A 176 12.91 -16.33 -37.66
N GLU A 177 13.22 -17.63 -37.53
CA GLU A 177 14.52 -18.12 -37.09
C GLU A 177 15.59 -17.53 -37.99
N ASP A 178 16.31 -16.53 -37.51
CA ASP A 178 17.73 -16.36 -37.77
C ASP A 178 18.28 -15.37 -36.75
N SER A 179 19.49 -15.65 -36.29
CA SER A 179 20.21 -14.98 -35.21
C SER A 179 20.40 -13.47 -35.44
N ILE A 180 19.40 -12.68 -35.09
CA ILE A 180 19.49 -11.23 -34.95
C ILE A 180 19.62 -10.95 -33.45
N GLU A 181 20.65 -10.21 -33.04
CA GLU A 181 20.77 -9.69 -31.68
C GLU A 181 19.41 -9.09 -31.27
N THR A 182 18.77 -9.67 -30.26
CA THR A 182 17.47 -9.18 -29.80
C THR A 182 17.65 -7.73 -29.39
N PRO A 183 16.96 -6.75 -30.01
CA PRO A 183 17.14 -5.35 -29.68
C PRO A 183 16.85 -5.15 -28.20
N ALA A 184 17.73 -4.44 -27.49
CA ALA A 184 17.48 -4.08 -26.11
C ALA A 184 16.19 -3.25 -26.04
N LEU A 185 15.27 -3.61 -25.15
CA LEU A 185 13.96 -2.98 -25.04
C LEU A 185 13.87 -2.14 -23.78
N TYR A 186 13.13 -1.04 -23.86
CA TYR A 186 12.79 -0.23 -22.70
C TYR A 186 11.33 0.21 -22.73
N ARG A 187 10.86 0.73 -21.59
CA ARG A 187 9.58 1.41 -21.46
C ARG A 187 9.78 2.81 -20.90
N PRO A 188 9.21 3.85 -21.54
CA PRO A 188 9.26 5.21 -21.03
C PRO A 188 8.33 5.38 -19.83
N THR A 189 8.65 6.32 -18.94
CA THR A 189 7.73 6.70 -17.87
C THR A 189 6.43 7.18 -18.51
N THR A 190 5.31 6.66 -18.04
CA THR A 190 4.01 6.87 -18.67
C THR A 190 3.02 7.43 -17.66
N LEU A 191 2.45 8.60 -17.97
CA LEU A 191 1.40 9.25 -17.21
C LEU A 191 0.10 9.18 -18.00
N ILE A 192 -0.95 8.67 -17.38
CA ILE A 192 -2.26 8.50 -17.98
C ILE A 192 -3.28 9.21 -17.09
N PHE A 193 -3.95 10.18 -17.68
CA PHE A 193 -5.09 10.86 -17.12
C PHE A 193 -6.37 10.23 -17.67
N GLY A 194 -7.23 9.77 -16.78
CA GLY A 194 -8.62 9.46 -17.10
C GLY A 194 -9.55 10.49 -16.48
N SER A 195 -10.84 10.45 -16.81
CA SER A 195 -11.79 11.40 -16.21
C SER A 195 -11.94 11.22 -14.70
N ASN A 196 -11.73 10.02 -14.15
CA ASN A 196 -11.91 9.74 -12.72
C ASN A 196 -10.63 9.30 -12.02
N ASN A 197 -9.56 9.03 -12.77
CA ASN A 197 -8.38 8.36 -12.25
C ASN A 197 -7.11 8.89 -12.91
N VAL A 198 -6.01 8.76 -12.19
CA VAL A 198 -4.67 9.06 -12.69
C VAL A 198 -3.77 7.87 -12.45
N ILE A 199 -2.96 7.54 -13.45
CA ILE A 199 -2.01 6.44 -13.40
C ILE A 199 -0.65 6.99 -13.82
N LEU A 200 0.35 6.86 -12.96
CA LEU A 200 1.74 7.18 -13.27
C LEU A 200 2.57 5.91 -13.09
N SER A 201 3.13 5.39 -14.18
CA SER A 201 4.01 4.23 -14.17
C SER A 201 5.43 4.67 -14.51
N VAL A 202 6.34 4.50 -13.54
CA VAL A 202 7.76 4.81 -13.67
C VAL A 202 8.52 3.53 -13.92
N TYR A 203 9.30 3.50 -14.98
CA TYR A 203 10.13 2.36 -15.36
C TYR A 203 11.61 2.63 -15.05
N GLN A 204 12.38 1.56 -14.88
CA GLN A 204 13.82 1.68 -14.72
C GLN A 204 14.45 2.21 -16.02
N PRO A 205 15.50 3.05 -15.93
CA PRO A 205 16.21 3.53 -17.11
C PRO A 205 16.69 2.36 -17.96
N ASN A 206 16.49 2.43 -19.27
CA ASN A 206 16.96 1.44 -20.23
C ASN A 206 16.43 0.01 -19.99
N SER A 207 15.30 -0.14 -19.28
CA SER A 207 14.70 -1.44 -18.97
C SER A 207 13.18 -1.42 -19.19
N ILE A 208 12.59 -2.60 -19.27
CA ILE A 208 11.15 -2.83 -19.24
C ILE A 208 10.61 -2.98 -17.81
N ASP A 209 11.51 -3.04 -16.82
CA ASP A 209 11.17 -3.29 -15.42
C ASP A 209 10.50 -2.08 -14.80
N LEU A 210 9.37 -2.34 -14.14
CA LEU A 210 8.62 -1.31 -13.43
C LEU A 210 9.37 -0.93 -12.15
N TYR A 211 9.65 0.36 -11.99
CA TYR A 211 10.20 0.90 -10.76
C TYR A 211 9.11 1.15 -9.73
N GLY A 212 8.01 1.77 -10.16
CA GLY A 212 6.89 2.11 -9.29
C GLY A 212 5.66 2.51 -10.07
N THR A 213 4.50 2.47 -9.43
CA THR A 213 3.25 2.97 -10.01
C THR A 213 2.43 3.68 -8.95
N VAL A 214 1.89 4.82 -9.33
CA VAL A 214 0.85 5.53 -8.57
C VAL A 214 -0.46 5.36 -9.32
N ASN A 215 -1.45 4.85 -8.62
CA ASN A 215 -2.83 4.81 -9.07
C ASN A 215 -3.67 5.62 -8.09
N GLY A 216 -4.44 6.56 -8.61
CA GLY A 216 -5.23 7.49 -7.80
C GLY A 216 -6.53 7.93 -8.44
N ASP A 217 -7.30 8.69 -7.67
CA ASP A 217 -8.49 9.40 -8.11
C ASP A 217 -8.43 10.86 -7.67
N TYR A 218 -9.35 11.69 -8.15
CA TYR A 218 -9.35 13.13 -7.85
C TYR A 218 -10.20 13.50 -6.62
N LEU A 219 -10.64 12.52 -5.81
CA LEU A 219 -11.60 12.79 -4.72
C LEU A 219 -11.06 13.70 -3.62
N HIS A 220 -9.74 13.75 -3.47
CA HIS A 220 -9.03 14.53 -2.46
C HIS A 220 -8.31 15.75 -3.03
N THR A 221 -8.42 16.00 -4.34
CA THR A 221 -7.83 17.19 -4.98
C THR A 221 -8.85 18.33 -4.98
N GLU A 222 -8.39 19.57 -4.81
CA GLU A 222 -9.28 20.73 -4.76
C GLU A 222 -10.01 20.96 -6.10
N PRO A 223 -11.35 21.08 -6.11
CA PRO A 223 -12.09 21.47 -7.31
C PRO A 223 -11.61 22.82 -7.85
N GLY A 224 -11.48 22.94 -9.17
CA GLY A 224 -10.91 24.10 -9.83
C GLY A 224 -9.39 24.06 -9.96
N THR A 225 -8.72 22.99 -9.51
CA THR A 225 -7.29 22.80 -9.79
C THR A 225 -7.07 22.63 -11.30
N ILE A 226 -6.17 23.44 -11.86
CA ILE A 226 -5.80 23.46 -13.28
C ILE A 226 -4.33 23.00 -13.40
N LEU A 227 -4.07 21.91 -14.09
CA LEU A 227 -2.75 21.26 -14.11
C LEU A 227 -1.65 22.12 -14.75
N GLN A 228 -1.96 22.87 -15.82
CA GLN A 228 -1.00 23.80 -16.45
C GLN A 228 -0.51 24.92 -15.51
N ASN A 229 -1.26 25.24 -14.45
CA ASN A 229 -0.82 26.25 -13.48
C ASN A 229 0.33 25.76 -12.60
N PHE A 230 0.68 24.48 -12.65
CA PHE A 230 1.86 23.95 -11.97
C PHE A 230 3.17 24.50 -12.55
N ALA A 231 3.16 24.93 -13.81
CA ALA A 231 4.28 25.64 -14.43
C ALA A 231 4.43 27.10 -13.95
N ILE A 232 3.44 27.69 -13.26
CA ILE A 232 3.49 29.10 -12.87
C ILE A 232 4.21 29.25 -11.53
N ILE A 233 5.25 30.08 -11.48
CA ILE A 233 6.03 30.40 -10.28
C ILE A 233 6.09 31.92 -10.16
N ASP A 234 5.58 32.45 -9.06
CA ASP A 234 5.53 33.91 -8.79
C ASP A 234 4.94 34.75 -9.95
N GLY A 235 3.96 34.18 -10.66
CA GLY A 235 3.28 34.83 -11.79
C GLY A 235 3.97 34.68 -13.15
N ASN A 236 5.15 34.05 -13.20
CA ASN A 236 5.87 33.75 -14.45
C ASN A 236 5.80 32.26 -14.77
N ILE A 237 5.98 31.91 -16.05
CA ILE A 237 6.16 30.51 -16.47
C ILE A 237 7.56 30.05 -16.04
N ALA A 238 7.66 28.85 -15.50
CA ALA A 238 8.91 28.21 -15.08
C ALA A 238 9.92 28.13 -16.24
N ASP A 239 11.20 28.35 -15.94
CA ASP A 239 12.29 28.10 -16.88
C ASP A 239 12.91 26.72 -16.61
N ILE A 240 12.89 25.84 -17.61
CA ILE A 240 13.42 24.48 -17.53
C ILE A 240 14.94 24.45 -17.28
N ASN A 241 15.67 25.51 -17.65
CA ASN A 241 17.11 25.62 -17.43
C ASN A 241 17.45 26.06 -16.00
N LYS A 242 16.45 26.53 -15.23
CA LYS A 242 16.62 26.99 -13.86
C LYS A 242 16.19 25.90 -12.88
N SER A 243 17.18 25.26 -12.27
CA SER A 243 16.96 24.12 -11.35
C SER A 243 15.99 24.44 -10.20
N ALA A 244 15.97 25.68 -9.71
CA ALA A 244 15.03 26.12 -8.68
C ALA A 244 13.57 26.07 -9.16
N ASP A 245 13.32 26.47 -10.40
CA ASP A 245 11.97 26.53 -10.97
C ASP A 245 11.46 25.11 -11.24
N VAL A 246 12.32 24.26 -11.81
CA VAL A 246 12.05 22.82 -12.01
C VAL A 246 11.69 22.13 -10.70
N SER A 247 12.45 22.39 -9.63
CA SER A 247 12.17 21.78 -8.31
C SER A 247 10.83 22.22 -7.72
N VAL A 248 10.41 23.49 -7.92
CA VAL A 248 9.14 23.99 -7.39
C VAL A 248 7.97 23.47 -8.22
N ALA A 249 8.09 23.47 -9.54
CA ALA A 249 7.06 22.93 -10.44
C ALA A 249 6.87 21.42 -10.23
N SER A 250 7.97 20.66 -10.13
CA SER A 250 7.89 19.22 -9.85
C SER A 250 7.30 18.93 -8.48
N GLN A 251 7.61 19.74 -7.46
CA GLN A 251 7.01 19.58 -6.13
C GLN A 251 5.48 19.76 -6.14
N LYS A 252 4.94 20.66 -6.96
CA LYS A 252 3.48 20.79 -7.14
C LYS A 252 2.87 19.53 -7.74
N TRP A 253 3.52 18.95 -8.75
CA TRP A 253 3.12 17.65 -9.32
C TRP A 253 3.19 16.51 -8.30
N LEU A 254 4.27 16.44 -7.53
CA LEU A 254 4.43 15.46 -6.46
C LEU A 254 3.32 15.60 -5.40
N SER A 255 2.98 16.82 -4.98
CA SER A 255 1.85 17.07 -4.08
C SER A 255 0.53 16.58 -4.68
N PHE A 256 0.29 16.86 -5.96
CA PHE A 256 -0.88 16.38 -6.68
C PHE A 256 -0.95 14.84 -6.74
N PHE A 257 0.17 14.15 -6.98
CA PHE A 257 0.21 12.68 -6.93
C PHE A 257 -0.03 12.14 -5.51
N ASP A 258 0.42 12.85 -4.48
CA ASP A 258 0.15 12.47 -3.09
C ASP A 258 -1.32 12.63 -2.72
N GLU A 259 -1.97 13.70 -3.17
CA GLU A 259 -3.40 13.93 -2.97
C GLU A 259 -4.24 12.87 -3.68
N THR A 260 -3.93 12.59 -4.95
CA THR A 260 -4.69 11.61 -5.75
C THR A 260 -4.52 10.17 -5.24
N PHE A 261 -3.41 9.88 -4.57
CA PHE A 261 -3.13 8.57 -3.97
C PHE A 261 -3.88 8.32 -2.64
N VAL A 262 -4.46 9.36 -2.01
CA VAL A 262 -5.06 9.25 -0.66
C VAL A 262 -6.19 8.20 -0.61
N THR A 263 -7.07 8.15 -1.61
CA THR A 263 -8.17 7.18 -1.62
C THR A 263 -7.65 5.75 -1.71
N PHE A 264 -6.72 5.50 -2.63
CA PHE A 264 -6.09 4.20 -2.78
C PHE A 264 -5.38 3.76 -1.48
N LYS A 265 -4.61 4.67 -0.89
CA LYS A 265 -3.94 4.44 0.41
C LYS A 265 -4.93 4.09 1.51
N ASN A 266 -6.01 4.86 1.67
CA ASN A 266 -7.01 4.64 2.71
C ASN A 266 -7.69 3.28 2.55
N ASN A 267 -8.06 2.93 1.31
CA ASN A 267 -8.66 1.63 1.00
C ASN A 267 -7.68 0.48 1.31
N GLN A 268 -6.41 0.62 0.90
CA GLN A 268 -5.39 -0.38 1.15
C GLN A 268 -5.06 -0.53 2.65
N MET A 269 -5.00 0.59 3.39
CA MET A 269 -4.82 0.62 4.83
C MET A 269 -5.96 -0.11 5.55
N LEU A 270 -7.21 0.21 5.20
CA LEU A 270 -8.39 -0.43 5.79
C LEU A 270 -8.44 -1.92 5.47
N PHE A 271 -8.25 -2.28 4.19
CA PHE A 271 -8.26 -3.65 3.74
C PHE A 271 -7.21 -4.49 4.46
N ASN A 272 -5.95 -4.04 4.51
CA ASN A 272 -4.87 -4.77 5.18
C ASN A 272 -5.08 -4.88 6.69
N SER A 273 -5.59 -3.82 7.33
CA SER A 273 -5.88 -3.82 8.77
C SER A 273 -7.01 -4.80 9.12
N LEU A 274 -8.10 -4.80 8.32
CA LEU A 274 -9.24 -5.71 8.50
C LEU A 274 -8.87 -7.15 8.20
N LEU A 275 -8.07 -7.38 7.15
CA LEU A 275 -7.58 -8.71 6.80
C LEU A 275 -6.70 -9.27 7.93
N ALA A 276 -5.75 -8.48 8.45
CA ALA A 276 -4.92 -8.90 9.58
C ALA A 276 -5.76 -9.21 10.82
N LEU A 277 -6.72 -8.35 11.15
CA LEU A 277 -7.65 -8.55 12.26
C LEU A 277 -8.43 -9.86 12.10
N GLY A 278 -8.97 -10.12 10.91
CA GLY A 278 -9.69 -11.35 10.60
C GLY A 278 -8.81 -12.59 10.77
N ILE A 279 -7.59 -12.57 10.24
CA ILE A 279 -6.61 -13.65 10.40
C ILE A 279 -6.32 -13.90 11.88
N TYR A 280 -6.10 -12.86 12.67
CA TYR A 280 -5.76 -13.00 14.09
C TYR A 280 -6.91 -13.54 14.94
N ILE A 281 -8.16 -13.19 14.62
CA ILE A 281 -9.35 -13.77 15.28
C ILE A 281 -9.43 -15.27 14.97
N VAL A 282 -9.34 -15.64 13.69
CA VAL A 282 -9.41 -17.05 13.26
C VAL A 282 -8.25 -17.84 13.88
N LEU A 283 -7.05 -17.27 13.90
CA LEU A 283 -5.88 -17.90 14.51
C LEU A 283 -6.06 -18.09 16.03
N GLY A 284 -6.61 -17.10 16.73
CA GLY A 284 -6.90 -17.22 18.16
C GLY A 284 -7.86 -18.38 18.46
N ALA A 285 -8.97 -18.48 17.72
CA ALA A 285 -9.92 -19.58 17.85
C ALA A 285 -9.31 -20.94 17.46
N PHE A 286 -8.49 -20.96 16.40
CA PHE A 286 -7.77 -22.17 15.99
C PHE A 286 -6.78 -22.65 17.07
N MET A 287 -6.05 -21.72 17.71
CA MET A 287 -5.15 -22.04 18.80
C MET A 287 -5.90 -22.58 20.02
N GLY A 288 -7.10 -22.06 20.32
CA GLY A 288 -7.95 -22.57 21.40
C GLY A 288 -8.44 -24.00 21.12
N LEU A 289 -8.86 -24.26 19.87
CA LEU A 289 -9.15 -25.61 19.39
C LEU A 289 -7.94 -26.54 19.52
N MET A 290 -6.74 -26.08 19.16
CA MET A 290 -5.52 -26.89 19.27
C MET A 290 -5.23 -27.28 20.72
N ILE A 291 -5.33 -26.35 21.67
CA ILE A 291 -5.19 -26.65 23.10
C ILE A 291 -6.24 -27.66 23.55
N PHE A 292 -7.48 -27.51 23.09
CA PHE A 292 -8.56 -28.44 23.42
C PHE A 292 -8.24 -29.86 22.93
N LEU A 293 -7.78 -30.04 21.69
CA LEU A 293 -7.40 -31.36 21.17
C LEU A 293 -6.23 -31.98 21.95
N LEU A 294 -5.21 -31.17 22.28
CA LEU A 294 -4.03 -31.63 23.02
C LEU A 294 -4.36 -32.06 24.46
N THR A 295 -5.38 -31.44 25.07
CA THR A 295 -5.85 -31.81 26.42
C THR A 295 -6.76 -33.04 26.43
N ARG A 296 -7.26 -33.51 25.26
CA ARG A 296 -8.11 -34.71 25.14
C ARG A 296 -7.38 -36.05 25.11
N GLY A 297 -6.05 -36.06 25.21
CA GLY A 297 -5.28 -37.31 25.30
C GLY A 297 -5.74 -38.21 26.46
N LYS A 298 -5.86 -39.53 26.23
CA LYS A 298 -6.38 -40.50 27.23
C LYS A 298 -5.64 -40.48 28.57
N LYS A 299 -4.36 -40.10 28.58
CA LYS A 299 -3.49 -40.02 29.77
C LYS A 299 -3.25 -38.58 30.28
N ASN A 300 -3.99 -37.60 29.77
CA ASN A 300 -3.80 -36.20 30.15
C ASN A 300 -4.69 -35.82 31.34
N ILE A 301 -4.09 -35.29 32.42
CA ILE A 301 -4.82 -34.79 33.60
C ILE A 301 -5.76 -33.63 33.22
N PHE A 302 -5.39 -32.86 32.19
CA PHE A 302 -6.12 -31.68 31.75
C PHE A 302 -7.34 -31.98 30.88
N ARG A 303 -7.75 -33.25 30.75
CA ARG A 303 -8.95 -33.69 30.01
C ARG A 303 -10.27 -33.09 30.53
N ILE A 304 -10.23 -32.52 31.74
CA ILE A 304 -11.36 -31.87 32.43
C ILE A 304 -11.73 -30.53 31.76
N TYR A 305 -10.81 -29.89 31.03
CA TYR A 305 -11.08 -28.59 30.43
C TYR A 305 -12.12 -28.68 29.30
N THR A 306 -13.09 -27.76 29.36
CA THR A 306 -14.07 -27.56 28.28
C THR A 306 -13.45 -26.70 27.18
N PHE A 307 -14.04 -26.73 25.97
CA PHE A 307 -13.58 -25.89 24.86
C PHE A 307 -13.52 -24.40 25.25
N GLY A 308 -14.54 -23.90 25.97
CA GLY A 308 -14.56 -22.52 26.45
C GLY A 308 -13.46 -22.18 27.46
N ASP A 309 -12.96 -23.16 28.23
CA ASP A 309 -11.82 -22.93 29.13
C ASP A 309 -10.49 -22.92 28.37
N CYS A 310 -10.36 -23.73 27.31
CA CYS A 310 -9.22 -23.67 26.41
C CYS A 310 -9.14 -22.32 25.67
N GLU A 311 -10.27 -21.79 25.20
CA GLU A 311 -10.35 -20.45 24.60
C GLU A 311 -9.94 -19.35 25.57
N LYS A 312 -10.36 -19.44 26.84
CA LYS A 312 -9.88 -18.51 27.88
C LYS A 312 -8.35 -18.62 28.02
N ILE A 313 -7.80 -19.82 28.14
CA ILE A 313 -6.34 -20.01 28.29
C ILE A 313 -5.58 -19.35 27.13
N VAL A 314 -6.04 -19.54 25.89
CA VAL A 314 -5.44 -18.91 24.71
C VAL A 314 -5.55 -17.40 24.76
N SER A 315 -6.72 -16.86 25.08
CA SER A 315 -6.94 -15.41 25.19
C SER A 315 -5.96 -14.75 26.17
N TRP A 316 -5.65 -15.43 27.28
CA TRP A 316 -4.65 -14.96 28.25
C TRP A 316 -3.20 -15.15 27.78
N ALA A 317 -2.93 -16.20 26.99
CA ALA A 317 -1.61 -16.49 26.44
C ALA A 317 -1.25 -15.55 25.26
N MET A 318 -2.23 -15.06 24.52
CA MET A 318 -2.07 -14.18 23.35
C MET A 318 -1.51 -12.80 23.68
N VAL A 319 -1.61 -12.32 24.92
CA VAL A 319 -1.19 -10.95 25.28
C VAL A 319 0.32 -10.74 25.13
N SER A 320 1.12 -11.74 25.48
CA SER A 320 2.58 -11.66 25.33
C SER A 320 3.01 -11.60 23.85
N PRO A 321 2.57 -12.52 22.97
CA PRO A 321 2.75 -12.41 21.53
C PRO A 321 2.28 -11.06 20.97
N ALA A 322 1.16 -10.54 21.45
CA ALA A 322 0.59 -9.30 20.93
C ALA A 322 1.48 -8.09 21.19
N ILE A 323 1.99 -7.94 22.42
CA ILE A 323 2.90 -6.84 22.79
C ILE A 323 4.23 -6.98 22.07
N LEU A 324 4.77 -8.20 21.96
CA LEU A 324 6.01 -8.43 21.23
C LEU A 324 5.85 -8.15 19.73
N SER A 325 4.72 -8.54 19.14
CA SER A 325 4.43 -8.25 17.74
C SER A 325 4.21 -6.77 17.48
N LEU A 326 3.64 -6.02 18.43
CA LEU A 326 3.55 -4.56 18.35
C LEU A 326 4.95 -3.94 18.21
N ILE A 327 5.86 -4.31 19.11
CA ILE A 327 7.23 -3.77 19.13
C ILE A 327 7.99 -4.17 17.86
N LEU A 328 7.97 -5.46 17.51
CA LEU A 328 8.68 -5.97 16.33
C LEU A 328 8.09 -5.44 15.02
N GLY A 329 6.77 -5.23 14.95
CA GLY A 329 6.11 -4.69 13.76
C GLY A 329 6.46 -3.23 13.47
N PHE A 330 6.83 -2.44 14.49
CA PHE A 330 7.39 -1.11 14.28
C PHE A 330 8.86 -1.13 13.83
N ILE A 331 9.64 -2.12 14.27
CA ILE A 331 11.05 -2.25 13.91
C ILE A 331 11.20 -2.83 12.49
N PHE A 332 10.43 -3.87 12.16
CA PHE A 332 10.51 -4.60 10.90
C PHE A 332 9.17 -4.53 10.16
N LYS A 333 8.99 -3.44 9.40
CA LYS A 333 7.71 -3.08 8.78
C LYS A 333 7.16 -4.16 7.84
N ASP A 334 8.03 -4.76 7.02
CA ASP A 334 7.63 -5.72 5.97
C ASP A 334 7.10 -7.05 6.53
N TYR A 335 7.52 -7.41 7.75
CA TYR A 335 7.14 -8.66 8.40
C TYR A 335 6.08 -8.48 9.51
N ALA A 336 5.53 -7.26 9.65
CA ALA A 336 4.61 -6.90 10.73
C ALA A 336 3.42 -7.87 10.87
N MET A 337 2.86 -8.33 9.75
CA MET A 337 1.72 -9.28 9.73
C MET A 337 2.10 -10.70 10.21
N MET A 338 3.37 -11.10 10.06
CA MET A 338 3.83 -12.45 10.39
C MET A 338 4.23 -12.62 11.86
N PHE A 339 4.74 -11.57 12.51
CA PHE A 339 5.28 -11.70 13.87
C PHE A 339 4.25 -12.23 14.86
N PHE A 340 3.01 -11.74 14.81
CA PHE A 340 1.98 -12.21 15.72
C PHE A 340 1.72 -13.71 15.53
N ILE A 341 1.64 -14.17 14.28
CA ILE A 341 1.38 -15.56 13.91
C ILE A 341 2.48 -16.49 14.44
N ILE A 342 3.74 -16.09 14.28
CA ILE A 342 4.88 -16.89 14.74
C ILE A 342 4.93 -16.91 16.26
N LEU A 343 4.77 -15.75 16.90
CA LEU A 343 4.89 -15.62 18.36
C LEU A 343 3.76 -16.33 19.10
N ILE A 344 2.52 -16.29 18.60
CA ILE A 344 1.42 -17.05 19.19
C ILE A 344 1.63 -18.56 19.00
N GLY A 345 2.09 -19.00 17.82
CA GLY A 345 2.43 -20.39 17.57
C GLY A 345 3.48 -20.91 18.55
N LEU A 346 4.61 -20.21 18.70
CA LEU A 346 5.66 -20.55 19.66
C LEU A 346 5.15 -20.55 21.10
N ARG A 347 4.31 -19.58 21.49
CA ARG A 347 3.75 -19.48 22.83
C ARG A 347 2.84 -20.66 23.16
N VAL A 348 1.95 -21.05 22.23
CA VAL A 348 1.03 -22.16 22.43
C VAL A 348 1.76 -23.51 22.37
N MET A 349 2.75 -23.67 21.48
CA MET A 349 3.65 -24.84 21.49
C MET A 349 4.41 -24.97 22.81
N TRP A 350 4.91 -23.87 23.37
CA TRP A 350 5.59 -23.90 24.65
C TRP A 350 4.62 -24.25 25.79
N LEU A 351 3.41 -23.71 25.76
CA LEU A 351 2.36 -24.01 26.73
C LEU A 351 1.98 -25.50 26.67
N SER A 352 1.82 -26.08 25.48
CA SER A 352 1.52 -27.50 25.32
C SER A 352 2.66 -28.41 25.79
N MET A 353 3.90 -28.07 25.42
CA MET A 353 5.06 -28.91 25.73
C MET A 353 5.48 -28.87 27.19
N LYS A 354 5.36 -27.73 27.90
CA LYS A 354 5.83 -27.63 29.30
C LYS A 354 4.74 -27.78 30.34
N GLN A 355 3.50 -27.37 30.05
CA GLN A 355 2.47 -27.25 31.09
C GLN A 355 1.28 -28.16 30.90
N LEU A 356 0.89 -28.43 29.65
CA LEU A 356 -0.22 -29.34 29.35
C LEU A 356 0.25 -30.74 28.94
N GLN A 357 1.52 -31.06 29.20
CA GLN A 357 2.09 -32.37 28.89
C GLN A 357 1.44 -33.48 29.75
N PRO A 358 1.18 -34.66 29.17
CA PRO A 358 0.68 -35.80 29.91
C PRO A 358 1.73 -36.26 30.94
N VAL A 359 1.26 -36.80 32.08
CA VAL A 359 2.17 -37.34 33.10
C VAL A 359 3.02 -38.44 32.47
N ARG A 360 4.33 -38.22 32.40
CA ARG A 360 5.29 -39.28 32.13
C ARG A 360 5.29 -40.17 33.37
N ARG A 361 4.86 -41.42 33.22
CA ARG A 361 5.13 -42.45 34.22
C ARG A 361 6.61 -42.76 34.23
#